data_AF-A0A0N4Y3Q8-F1
#
_entry.id   AF-A0A0N4Y3Q8-F1
#
_cell.length_a   1.000
_cell.length_b   1.000
_cell.length_c   1.000
_cell.angle_alpha   90.00
_cell.angle_beta   90.00
_cell.angle_gamma   90.00
#
_symmetry.space_group_name_H-M   'P 1'
#
loop_
_entity.id
_entity.type
_entity.pdbx_description
1 polymer ?
#
loop_
_entity_poly.entity_id
_entity_poly.type
_entity_poly.pdbx_seq_one_letter_code
_entity_poly.pdbx_strand_id
1 'polypeptide(L)'
;MITSTIAQRQIMTRSEWRELICKSSKDEKNAKEASDCEVFLKESENDQNGRKVPLNTCFDETANGEPRHYCNILCPGAATAYRITRFPQNHRSCFTHLTYRIERRGDNFFMWRDGKCRTTDIQFTIRCEFSSPRADFMPDSELFGSARNALS
;
A
#
# COMPACT_ATOMS: atom_id res chain seq x y z
N MET A 1 -34.74 -32.26 -22.82
CA MET A 1 -33.33 -31.84 -22.94
C MET A 1 -33.18 -30.53 -22.19
N ILE A 2 -32.40 -30.52 -21.10
CA ILE A 2 -32.26 -29.34 -20.22
C ILE A 2 -31.15 -28.47 -20.80
N THR A 3 -31.50 -27.34 -21.42
CA THR A 3 -30.53 -26.30 -21.77
C THR A 3 -30.30 -25.41 -20.55
N SER A 4 -29.22 -25.72 -19.82
CA SER A 4 -28.70 -24.86 -18.76
C SER A 4 -27.48 -24.12 -19.31
N THR A 5 -27.66 -22.88 -19.76
CA THR A 5 -26.55 -22.00 -20.12
C THR A 5 -26.31 -21.08 -18.92
N ILE A 6 -25.36 -21.48 -18.09
CA ILE A 6 -24.86 -20.70 -16.95
C ILE A 6 -24.27 -19.41 -17.53
N ALA A 7 -24.92 -18.28 -17.28
CA ALA A 7 -24.35 -16.97 -17.52
C ALA A 7 -23.10 -16.83 -16.63
N GLN A 8 -21.91 -16.88 -17.24
CA GLN A 8 -20.69 -16.41 -16.60
C GLN A 8 -20.85 -14.92 -16.30
N ARG A 9 -21.29 -14.59 -15.09
CA ARG A 9 -21.01 -13.29 -14.49
C ARG A 9 -19.50 -13.20 -14.33
N GLN A 10 -18.82 -12.71 -15.35
CA GLN A 10 -17.45 -12.25 -15.25
C GLN A 10 -17.48 -11.11 -14.23
N ILE A 11 -17.09 -11.40 -12.98
CA ILE A 11 -16.79 -10.35 -12.01
C ILE A 11 -15.66 -9.57 -12.66
N MET A 12 -15.98 -8.37 -13.15
CA MET A 12 -15.02 -7.50 -13.81
C MET A 12 -14.09 -6.95 -12.73
N THR A 13 -13.06 -7.73 -12.39
CA THR A 13 -12.08 -7.36 -11.37
C THR A 13 -11.32 -6.13 -11.85
N ARG A 14 -11.43 -5.03 -11.11
CA ARG A 14 -10.71 -3.80 -11.41
C ARG A 14 -9.45 -3.76 -10.55
N SER A 15 -8.34 -3.39 -11.16
CA SER A 15 -7.09 -3.17 -10.43
C SER A 15 -6.75 -1.69 -10.41
N GLU A 16 -6.26 -1.23 -9.27
CA GLU A 16 -5.52 0.03 -9.16
C GLU A 16 -4.13 -0.21 -8.61
N TRP A 17 -3.27 0.78 -8.78
CA TRP A 17 -1.87 0.70 -8.45
C TRP A 17 -1.50 1.75 -7.41
N ARG A 18 -0.53 1.42 -6.58
CA ARG A 18 0.08 2.30 -5.59
C ARG A 18 1.58 2.27 -5.74
N GLU A 19 2.18 3.43 -5.59
CA GLU A 19 3.63 3.58 -5.50
C GLU A 19 3.94 4.14 -4.11
N LEU A 20 4.59 3.32 -3.27
CA LEU A 20 5.04 3.71 -1.95
C LEU A 20 6.54 3.98 -2.04
N ILE A 21 6.94 5.25 -1.93
CA ILE A 21 8.33 5.68 -2.05
C ILE A 21 8.81 6.14 -0.68
N CYS A 22 9.73 5.39 -0.08
CA CYS A 22 10.29 5.70 1.22
C CYS A 22 11.73 6.18 1.08
N LYS A 23 12.08 7.27 1.78
CA LYS A 23 13.42 7.86 1.78
C LYS A 23 13.93 8.03 3.21
N SER A 24 15.15 7.56 3.46
CA SER A 24 15.85 7.77 4.72
C SER A 24 15.94 9.26 5.05
N SER A 25 15.71 9.60 6.32
CA SER A 25 15.95 10.94 6.82
C SER A 25 17.45 11.25 6.69
N LYS A 26 17.80 12.35 6.02
CA LYS A 26 19.19 12.77 5.82
C LYS A 26 19.91 13.18 7.11
N ASP A 27 19.17 13.28 8.21
CA ASP A 27 19.72 13.62 9.52
C ASP A 27 20.38 12.39 10.14
N GLU A 28 21.70 12.27 9.93
CA GLU A 28 22.56 11.19 10.46
C GLU A 28 22.48 11.02 11.99
N LYS A 29 21.96 12.02 12.71
CA LYS A 29 21.77 11.97 14.16
C LYS A 29 20.61 11.07 14.60
N ASN A 30 19.66 10.77 13.70
CA ASN A 30 18.44 10.02 13.99
C ASN A 30 18.29 8.74 13.13
N ALA A 31 19.37 7.98 12.95
CA ALA A 31 19.35 6.68 12.24
C ALA A 31 18.38 5.61 12.82
N LYS A 32 17.62 5.94 13.87
CA LYS A 32 16.59 5.11 14.50
C LYS A 32 15.17 5.45 14.04
N GLU A 33 14.96 6.60 13.42
CA GLU A 33 13.65 7.02 12.91
C GLU A 33 13.34 6.32 11.58
N ALA A 34 12.07 6.00 11.35
CA ALA A 34 11.64 5.38 10.11
C ALA A 34 11.82 6.33 8.93
N SER A 35 12.09 5.79 7.74
CA SER A 35 12.10 6.57 6.51
C SER A 35 10.70 7.14 6.24
N ASP A 36 10.62 8.43 5.92
CA ASP A 36 9.40 9.06 5.44
C ASP A 36 8.97 8.42 4.13
N CYS A 37 7.68 8.10 4.02
CA CYS A 37 7.11 7.52 2.80
C CYS A 37 6.04 8.40 2.18
N GLU A 38 6.04 8.45 0.85
CA GLU A 38 5.02 9.08 0.04
C GLU A 38 4.23 8.00 -0.71
N VAL A 39 2.91 8.17 -0.79
CA VAL A 39 2.01 7.28 -1.53
C VAL A 39 1.49 8.00 -2.77
N PHE A 40 1.55 7.32 -3.91
CA PHE A 40 0.93 7.75 -5.16
C PHE A 40 -0.18 6.78 -5.57
N LEU A 41 -1.34 7.31 -5.96
CA LEU A 41 -2.47 6.55 -6.48
C LEU A 41 -2.42 6.55 -8.01
N LYS A 42 -2.45 5.37 -8.62
CA LYS A 42 -2.27 5.16 -10.06
C LYS A 42 -3.41 4.33 -10.64
N GLU A 43 -3.92 4.71 -11.81
CA GLU A 43 -5.01 3.98 -12.48
C GLU A 43 -4.51 2.73 -13.23
N SER A 44 -3.21 2.68 -13.56
CA SER A 44 -2.54 1.53 -14.18
C SER A 44 -1.08 1.42 -13.72
N GLU A 45 -0.42 0.28 -14.00
CA GLU A 45 0.96 0.02 -13.58
C GLU A 45 1.94 1.10 -14.06
N ASN A 46 1.80 1.48 -15.33
CA ASN A 46 2.67 2.41 -16.04
C ASN A 46 2.13 3.84 -16.06
N ASP A 47 1.14 4.15 -15.23
CA ASP A 47 0.61 5.50 -15.11
C ASP A 47 1.72 6.47 -14.68
N GLN A 48 2.06 7.42 -15.55
CA GLN A 48 3.09 8.43 -15.27
C GLN A 48 2.53 9.62 -14.49
N ASN A 49 1.20 9.75 -14.39
CA ASN A 49 0.50 10.85 -13.75
C ASN A 49 -0.13 10.40 -12.43
N GLY A 50 0.61 9.61 -11.65
CA GLY A 50 0.18 9.16 -10.34
C GLY A 50 -0.17 10.34 -9.42
N ARG A 51 -1.33 10.26 -8.77
CA ARG A 51 -1.82 11.31 -7.87
C ARG A 51 -1.17 11.15 -6.50
N LYS A 52 -0.39 12.14 -6.07
CA LYS A 52 0.25 12.14 -4.76
C LYS A 52 -0.79 12.31 -3.65
N VAL A 53 -0.70 11.47 -2.62
CA VAL A 53 -1.52 11.59 -1.42
C VAL A 53 -1.04 12.79 -0.58
N PRO A 54 -1.91 13.75 -0.21
CA PRO A 54 -1.51 15.00 0.44
C PRO A 54 -1.39 14.88 1.97
N LEU A 55 -1.08 13.69 2.49
CA LEU A 55 -0.87 13.46 3.91
C LEU A 55 0.16 12.34 4.14
N ASN A 56 0.79 12.35 5.31
CA ASN A 56 1.57 11.19 5.77
C ASN A 56 0.57 10.10 6.18
N THR A 57 0.61 8.95 5.49
CA THR A 57 -0.27 7.81 5.80
C THR A 57 0.39 6.78 6.72
N CYS A 58 1.54 7.11 7.27
CA CYS A 58 2.38 6.19 8.02
C CYS A 58 2.48 6.53 9.51
N PHE A 59 2.69 5.49 10.33
CA PHE A 59 2.83 5.56 11.77
C PHE A 59 3.72 4.40 12.27
N ASP A 60 4.33 4.57 13.44
CA ASP A 60 5.09 3.51 14.11
C ASP A 60 4.21 2.78 15.13
N GLU A 61 4.35 1.46 15.20
CA GLU A 61 3.67 0.59 16.16
C GLU A 61 4.65 -0.51 16.62
N THR A 62 4.63 -0.90 17.89
CA THR A 62 5.38 -2.08 18.36
C THR A 62 4.55 -3.33 18.14
N ALA A 63 5.04 -4.24 17.29
CA ALA A 63 4.41 -5.53 17.04
C ALA A 63 5.38 -6.65 17.42
N ASN A 64 4.96 -7.56 18.31
CA ASN A 64 5.77 -8.67 18.82
C ASN A 64 7.12 -8.22 19.44
N GLY A 65 7.12 -7.05 20.11
CA GLY A 65 8.32 -6.49 20.74
C GLY A 65 9.27 -5.75 19.79
N GLU A 66 8.96 -5.72 18.49
CA GLU A 66 9.78 -5.04 17.47
C GLU A 66 9.05 -3.80 16.91
N PRO A 67 9.76 -2.67 16.69
CA PRO A 67 9.19 -1.49 16.08
C PRO A 67 8.92 -1.74 14.59
N ARG A 68 7.67 -1.54 14.18
CA ARG A 68 7.23 -1.58 12.80
C ARG A 68 6.73 -0.21 12.37
N HIS A 69 7.08 0.16 11.14
CA HIS A 69 6.57 1.34 10.49
C HIS A 69 5.50 0.92 9.48
N TYR A 70 4.25 1.25 9.78
CA TYR A 70 3.08 0.95 8.97
C TYR A 70 2.74 2.14 8.08
N CYS A 71 2.41 1.90 6.82
CA CYS A 71 1.85 2.89 5.91
C CYS A 71 0.51 2.38 5.36
N ASN A 72 -0.55 3.16 5.52
CA ASN A 72 -1.81 2.89 4.84
C ASN A 72 -1.63 3.10 3.32
N ILE A 73 -1.85 2.04 2.54
CA ILE A 73 -1.69 2.08 1.07
C ILE A 73 -2.97 2.49 0.34
N LEU A 74 -4.02 2.85 1.08
CA LEU A 74 -5.26 3.43 0.58
C LEU A 74 -5.95 2.55 -0.45
N CYS A 75 -6.26 1.33 -0.03
CA CYS A 75 -7.04 0.37 -0.81
C CYS A 75 -8.30 -0.07 -0.04
N PRO A 76 -9.19 0.86 0.35
CA PRO A 76 -10.42 0.53 1.05
C PRO A 76 -11.35 -0.29 0.14
N GLY A 77 -11.92 -1.38 0.64
CA GLY A 77 -12.84 -2.23 -0.11
C GLY A 77 -12.18 -3.11 -1.17
N ALA A 78 -10.84 -3.10 -1.26
CA ALA A 78 -10.13 -4.05 -2.10
C ALA A 78 -10.31 -5.48 -1.55
N ALA A 79 -10.53 -6.45 -2.43
CA ALA A 79 -10.57 -7.85 -2.08
C ALA A 79 -9.18 -8.33 -1.63
N THR A 80 -8.14 -7.89 -2.34
CA THR A 80 -6.74 -8.24 -2.07
C THR A 80 -5.80 -7.10 -2.46
N ALA A 81 -4.60 -7.10 -1.88
CA ALA A 81 -3.51 -6.21 -2.28
C ALA A 81 -2.18 -6.99 -2.35
N TYR A 82 -1.43 -6.77 -3.43
CA TYR A 82 -0.19 -7.48 -3.72
C TYR A 82 0.96 -6.52 -3.94
N ARG A 83 2.11 -6.82 -3.34
CA ARG A 83 3.39 -6.19 -3.73
C ARG A 83 3.83 -6.82 -5.06
N ILE A 84 3.83 -6.03 -6.12
CA ILE A 84 4.20 -6.46 -7.48
C ILE A 84 5.72 -6.38 -7.67
N THR A 85 6.31 -5.22 -7.43
CA THR A 85 7.76 -5.02 -7.51
C THR A 85 8.27 -4.16 -6.35
N ARG A 86 9.59 -4.15 -6.18
CA ARG A 86 10.28 -3.21 -5.30
C ARG A 86 11.51 -2.67 -5.99
N PHE A 87 11.93 -1.46 -5.65
CA PHE A 87 13.18 -0.89 -6.14
C PHE A 87 14.00 -0.34 -4.96
N PRO A 88 15.27 -0.76 -4.81
CA PRO A 88 15.98 -1.76 -5.62
C PRO A 88 15.47 -3.19 -5.38
N GLN A 89 15.49 -4.02 -6.43
CA GLN A 89 14.94 -5.39 -6.39
C GLN A 89 15.66 -6.30 -5.40
N ASN A 90 16.98 -6.16 -5.23
CA ASN A 90 17.82 -6.98 -4.35
C ASN A 90 18.37 -6.16 -3.18
N HIS A 91 17.47 -5.53 -2.43
CA HIS A 91 17.86 -4.75 -1.25
C HIS A 91 18.27 -5.66 -0.07
N ARG A 92 19.51 -5.50 0.43
CA ARG A 92 20.11 -6.38 1.45
C ARG A 92 19.42 -6.33 2.82
N SER A 93 18.60 -5.30 3.06
CA SER A 93 17.88 -5.12 4.32
C SER A 93 16.39 -5.44 4.22
N CYS A 94 15.84 -5.59 3.01
CA CYS A 94 14.39 -5.67 2.80
C CYS A 94 13.97 -7.00 2.14
N PHE A 95 13.63 -7.97 2.96
CA PHE A 95 13.14 -9.31 2.61
C PHE A 95 11.62 -9.42 2.84
N THR A 96 10.91 -9.93 1.84
CA THR A 96 9.46 -10.13 1.88
C THR A 96 9.08 -11.09 3.01
N HIS A 97 7.98 -10.81 3.72
CA HIS A 97 7.45 -11.57 4.85
C HIS A 97 8.30 -11.58 6.12
N LEU A 98 9.59 -11.25 6.01
CA LEU A 98 10.49 -11.14 7.15
C LEU A 98 10.54 -9.71 7.66
N THR A 99 10.84 -8.77 6.76
CA THR A 99 11.10 -7.37 7.14
C THR A 99 10.11 -6.36 6.57
N TYR A 100 9.21 -6.85 5.71
CA TYR A 100 8.06 -6.09 5.27
C TYR A 100 6.93 -7.03 4.84
N ARG A 101 5.69 -6.57 4.95
CA ARG A 101 4.52 -7.29 4.44
C ARG A 101 3.35 -6.33 4.22
N ILE A 102 2.40 -6.74 3.38
CA ILE A 102 1.07 -6.16 3.33
C ILE A 102 0.14 -6.93 4.27
N GLU A 103 -0.62 -6.20 5.06
CA GLU A 103 -1.57 -6.70 6.05
C GLU A 103 -2.92 -6.01 5.85
N ARG A 104 -4.02 -6.77 5.94
CA ARG A 104 -5.37 -6.21 5.93
C ARG A 104 -5.76 -5.82 7.35
N ARG A 105 -6.21 -4.58 7.56
CA ARG A 105 -6.76 -4.10 8.83
C ARG A 105 -8.09 -3.40 8.56
N GLY A 106 -9.17 -3.96 9.09
CA GLY A 106 -10.52 -3.53 8.74
C GLY A 106 -10.78 -3.69 7.24
N ASP A 107 -11.19 -2.60 6.61
CA ASP A 107 -11.46 -2.57 5.16
C ASP A 107 -10.28 -2.10 4.31
N ASN A 108 -9.13 -1.82 4.92
CA ASN A 108 -7.97 -1.26 4.23
C ASN A 108 -6.74 -2.17 4.35
N PHE A 109 -5.71 -1.84 3.59
CA PHE A 109 -4.44 -2.53 3.59
C PHE A 109 -3.33 -1.59 4.03
N PHE A 110 -2.39 -2.17 4.77
CA PHE A 110 -1.24 -1.47 5.30
C PHE A 110 0.01 -2.24 4.89
N MET A 111 1.02 -1.50 4.45
CA MET A 111 2.35 -2.05 4.26
C MET A 111 3.19 -1.69 5.45
N TRP A 112 3.75 -2.69 6.14
CA TRP A 112 4.69 -2.45 7.23
C TRP A 112 6.12 -2.80 6.86
N ARG A 113 7.08 -2.12 7.49
CA ARG A 113 8.52 -2.38 7.44
C ARG A 113 9.10 -2.44 8.84
N ASP A 114 10.13 -3.25 9.05
CA ASP A 114 10.83 -3.36 10.33
C ASP A 114 12.35 -3.29 10.19
N GLY A 115 13.05 -3.33 11.33
CA GLY A 115 14.50 -3.46 11.39
C GLY A 115 15.24 -2.45 10.52
N LYS A 116 16.23 -2.92 9.75
CA LYS A 116 16.97 -2.08 8.80
C LYS A 116 16.14 -1.68 7.58
N CYS A 117 15.08 -2.42 7.25
CA CYS A 117 14.22 -2.06 6.12
C CYS A 117 13.40 -0.79 6.41
N ARG A 118 13.04 -0.59 7.68
CA ARG A 118 12.30 0.59 8.17
C ARG A 118 13.02 1.91 7.90
N THR A 119 14.35 1.91 7.85
CA THR A 119 15.18 3.13 7.74
C THR A 119 15.89 3.27 6.39
N THR A 120 15.62 2.41 5.39
CA THR A 120 16.29 2.49 4.09
C THR A 120 15.40 3.07 2.98
N ASP A 121 16.05 3.71 2.01
CA ASP A 121 15.48 4.09 0.72
C ASP A 121 14.96 2.85 -0.03
N ILE A 122 13.66 2.82 -0.25
CA ILE A 122 13.02 1.73 -0.99
C ILE A 122 11.69 2.20 -1.56
N GLN A 123 11.38 1.70 -2.74
CA GLN A 123 10.11 1.89 -3.41
C GLN A 123 9.37 0.55 -3.54
N PHE A 124 8.06 0.57 -3.39
CA PHE A 124 7.19 -0.58 -3.65
C PHE A 124 6.11 -0.21 -4.66
N THR A 125 5.92 -1.08 -5.64
CA THR A 125 4.76 -1.06 -6.53
C THR A 125 3.76 -2.07 -6.03
N ILE A 126 2.54 -1.63 -5.77
CA ILE A 126 1.50 -2.43 -5.15
C ILE A 126 0.26 -2.39 -6.03
N ARG A 127 -0.41 -3.52 -6.21
CA ARG A 127 -1.68 -3.63 -6.92
C ARG A 127 -2.78 -3.95 -5.93
N CYS A 128 -3.88 -3.21 -6.01
CA CYS A 128 -5.09 -3.43 -5.24
C CYS A 128 -6.19 -3.92 -6.18
N GLU A 129 -6.79 -5.05 -5.85
CA GLU A 129 -7.80 -5.71 -6.68
C GLU A 129 -9.18 -5.56 -6.03
N PHE A 130 -10.11 -5.01 -6.80
CA PHE A 130 -11.47 -4.72 -6.37
C PHE A 130 -12.46 -5.60 -7.13
N SER A 131 -13.51 -6.02 -6.45
CA SER A 131 -14.64 -6.73 -7.03
C SER A 131 -15.70 -5.78 -7.62
N SER A 132 -15.61 -4.48 -7.33
CA SER A 132 -16.51 -3.43 -7.82
C SER A 132 -15.94 -2.68 -9.03
N PRO A 133 -16.80 -2.07 -9.87
CA PRO A 133 -16.36 -1.18 -10.94
C PRO A 133 -15.77 0.12 -10.38
N ARG A 134 -14.88 0.76 -11.17
CA ARG A 134 -14.18 2.02 -10.82
C ARG A 134 -15.13 3.17 -10.44
N ALA A 135 -16.35 3.16 -10.96
CA ALA A 135 -17.37 4.18 -10.67
C ALA A 135 -17.86 4.14 -9.21
N ASP A 136 -17.74 2.99 -8.55
CA ASP A 136 -18.17 2.80 -7.16
C ASP A 136 -17.03 3.15 -6.17
N PHE A 137 -15.87 3.57 -6.68
CA PHE A 137 -14.72 3.84 -5.84
C PHE A 137 -14.89 5.18 -5.13
N MET A 138 -14.46 5.21 -3.88
CA MET A 138 -14.47 6.38 -3.04
C MET A 138 -13.72 7.55 -3.72
N PRO A 139 -14.30 8.77 -3.72
CA PRO A 139 -13.60 9.95 -4.22
C PRO A 139 -12.44 10.33 -3.29
N ASP A 140 -11.44 11.01 -3.82
CA ASP A 140 -10.22 11.38 -3.10
C ASP A 140 -10.46 12.13 -1.80
N SER A 141 -11.43 13.05 -1.78
CA SER A 141 -11.76 13.83 -0.58
C SER A 141 -12.18 12.94 0.58
N GLU A 142 -12.98 11.91 0.31
CA GLU A 142 -13.45 10.95 1.31
C GLU A 142 -12.37 9.93 1.65
N LEU A 143 -11.58 9.49 0.66
CA LEU A 143 -10.45 8.58 0.85
C LEU A 143 -9.40 9.18 1.78
N PHE A 144 -9.00 10.42 1.52
CA PHE A 144 -8.02 11.13 2.33
C PHE A 144 -8.59 11.58 3.68
N GLY A 145 -9.89 11.89 3.74
CA GLY A 145 -10.60 12.15 4.99
C GLY A 145 -10.58 10.94 5.91
N SER A 146 -10.94 9.76 5.39
CA SER A 146 -10.94 8.49 6.11
C SER A 146 -9.54 8.09 6.58
N ALA A 147 -8.53 8.30 5.72
CA ALA A 147 -7.14 8.05 6.07
C ALA A 147 -6.65 8.92 7.24
N ARG A 148 -7.02 10.20 7.27
CA ARG A 148 -6.67 11.10 8.37
C ARG A 148 -7.25 10.66 9.71
N ASN A 149 -8.52 10.23 9.72
CA ASN A 149 -9.19 9.77 10.93
C ASN A 149 -8.62 8.45 11.46
N ALA A 150 -8.08 7.60 10.58
CA ALA A 150 -7.45 6.34 10.99
C ALA A 150 -6.06 6.53 11.63
N LEU A 151 -5.51 7.75 11.58
CA LEU A 151 -4.18 8.10 12.08
C LEU A 151 -4.22 9.03 13.31
N SER A 152 -5.40 9.57 13.63
CA SER A 152 -5.68 10.38 14.83
C SER A 152 -6.06 9.53 16.02
#